data_AF-T0RFH8-F1
#
_entry.id   AF-T0RFH8-F1
#
_cell.length_a   1.000
_cell.length_b   1.000
_cell.length_c   1.000
_cell.angle_alpha   90.00
_cell.angle_beta   90.00
_cell.angle_gamma   90.00
#
_symmetry.space_group_name_H-M   'P 1'
#
loop_
_entity.id
_entity.type
_entity.pdbx_description
1 polymer ?
#
loop_
_entity_poly.entity_id
_entity_poly.type
_entity_poly.pdbx_seq_one_letter_code
_entity_poly.pdbx_strand_id
1 'polypeptide(L)'
;MATSYEENVWFAAKMGRLDELTRLIEVDGHAFDAQDDQLKSPFYYGCTFNQPEVLAYLTTLYARRNVVMPEEQRAWCILSCLNEDVRLFLEGKTTIEAVIADRAKKAHNETLSPVAAAAQGNMARLRYFIKSEPLVLWTADAVSGKTPVEVACDAGHAPATATLLSAAKKELSAAAYDDLVARCVASTTPGSFMHRVVRGEVPMKEIMAAHKQATPSP
;
A
#
# COMPACT_ATOMS: atom_id res chain seq x y z
N MET A 1 -33.49 -29.10 8.51
CA MET A 1 -33.15 -27.70 8.19
C MET A 1 -32.31 -27.73 6.93
N ALA A 2 -32.69 -27.00 5.88
CA ALA A 2 -31.86 -26.90 4.70
C ALA A 2 -30.62 -26.09 5.08
N THR A 3 -29.46 -26.73 5.19
CA THR A 3 -28.19 -26.00 5.25
C THR A 3 -28.05 -25.26 3.93
N SER A 4 -28.17 -23.93 3.98
CA SER A 4 -27.85 -23.09 2.83
C SER A 4 -26.46 -23.49 2.32
N TYR A 5 -26.32 -23.75 1.02
CA TYR A 5 -25.03 -24.09 0.39
C TYR A 5 -23.95 -23.01 0.66
N GLU A 6 -24.36 -21.83 1.15
CA GLU A 6 -23.52 -20.69 1.48
C GLU A 6 -22.98 -20.68 2.91
N GLU A 7 -23.51 -21.51 3.82
CA GLU A 7 -23.10 -21.52 5.24
C GLU A 7 -22.09 -22.63 5.53
N ASN A 8 -20.92 -22.59 4.88
CA ASN A 8 -19.84 -23.53 5.16
C ASN A 8 -18.46 -22.86 5.08
N VAL A 9 -17.47 -23.55 5.66
CA VAL A 9 -16.10 -23.04 5.79
C VAL A 9 -15.44 -22.78 4.43
N TRP A 10 -15.77 -23.56 3.40
CA TRP A 10 -15.23 -23.38 2.04
C TRP A 10 -15.76 -22.12 1.38
N PHE A 11 -17.07 -21.90 1.46
CA PHE A 11 -17.74 -20.73 0.88
C PHE A 11 -17.35 -19.45 1.63
N ALA A 12 -17.33 -19.47 2.96
CA ALA A 12 -16.87 -18.33 3.75
C ALA A 12 -15.41 -17.97 3.42
N ALA A 13 -14.52 -18.97 3.29
CA ALA A 13 -13.14 -18.76 2.89
C ALA A 13 -13.00 -18.23 1.46
N LYS A 14 -13.78 -18.77 0.51
CA LYS A 14 -13.83 -18.29 -0.89
C LYS A 14 -14.25 -16.83 -0.99
N MET A 15 -15.25 -16.42 -0.21
CA MET A 15 -15.84 -15.09 -0.26
C MET A 15 -15.12 -14.06 0.64
N GLY A 16 -14.11 -14.47 1.41
CA GLY A 16 -13.39 -13.57 2.32
C GLY A 16 -14.19 -13.18 3.56
N ARG A 17 -15.23 -13.94 3.92
CA ARG A 17 -16.11 -13.64 5.05
C ARG A 17 -15.47 -14.12 6.35
N LEU A 18 -14.44 -13.41 6.81
CA LEU A 18 -13.63 -13.82 7.96
C LEU A 18 -14.45 -14.01 9.24
N ASP A 19 -15.41 -13.12 9.53
CA ASP A 19 -16.25 -13.23 10.72
C ASP A 19 -17.13 -14.49 10.69
N GLU A 20 -17.70 -14.80 9.51
CA GLU A 20 -18.50 -16.01 9.30
C GLU A 20 -17.63 -17.26 9.44
N LEU A 21 -16.46 -17.27 8.81
CA LEU A 21 -15.50 -18.37 8.89
C LEU A 21 -15.05 -18.63 10.35
N THR A 22 -14.76 -17.55 11.08
CA THR A 22 -14.36 -17.63 12.50
C THR A 22 -15.46 -18.22 13.36
N ARG A 23 -16.71 -17.77 13.16
CA ARG A 23 -17.88 -18.31 13.87
C ARG A 23 -18.08 -19.80 13.57
N LEU A 24 -18.04 -20.20 12.30
CA LEU A 24 -18.20 -21.60 11.88
C LEU A 24 -17.17 -22.52 12.56
N ILE A 25 -15.91 -22.08 12.65
CA ILE A 25 -14.82 -22.90 13.18
C ILE A 25 -14.77 -22.90 14.71
N GLU A 26 -14.88 -21.74 15.35
CA GLU A 26 -14.61 -21.59 16.79
C GLU A 26 -15.88 -21.71 17.64
N VAL A 27 -17.07 -21.45 17.07
CA VAL A 27 -18.36 -21.56 17.78
C VAL A 27 -19.11 -22.81 17.36
N ASP A 28 -19.29 -23.01 16.05
CA ASP A 28 -20.09 -24.13 15.54
C ASP A 28 -19.27 -25.44 15.42
N GLY A 29 -17.95 -25.37 15.66
CA GLY A 29 -17.07 -26.54 15.72
C GLY A 29 -16.74 -27.17 14.36
N HIS A 30 -16.88 -26.44 13.26
CA HIS A 30 -16.51 -26.93 11.93
C HIS A 30 -14.99 -27.12 11.82
N ALA A 31 -14.55 -28.18 11.14
CA ALA A 31 -13.15 -28.41 10.87
C ALA A 31 -12.62 -27.39 9.84
N PHE A 32 -11.56 -26.67 10.20
CA PHE A 32 -10.97 -25.60 9.38
C PHE A 32 -10.12 -26.12 8.21
N ASP A 33 -9.71 -27.39 8.27
CA ASP A 33 -8.89 -28.11 7.29
C ASP A 33 -9.70 -29.15 6.52
N ALA A 34 -11.02 -29.22 6.74
CA ALA A 34 -11.90 -30.14 6.05
C ALA A 34 -11.79 -29.98 4.53
N GLN A 35 -11.72 -31.10 3.82
CA GLN A 35 -11.76 -31.12 2.37
C GLN A 35 -13.20 -31.31 1.88
N ASP A 36 -13.57 -30.60 0.83
CA ASP A 36 -14.83 -30.84 0.11
C ASP A 36 -14.76 -32.09 -0.79
N ASP A 37 -15.80 -32.30 -1.60
CA ASP A 37 -15.89 -33.40 -2.56
C ASP A 37 -14.86 -33.32 -3.71
N GLN A 38 -14.20 -32.18 -3.88
CA GLN A 38 -13.11 -31.94 -4.83
C GLN A 38 -11.73 -31.95 -4.16
N LEU A 39 -11.67 -32.43 -2.91
CA LEU A 39 -10.47 -32.47 -2.08
C LEU A 39 -9.90 -31.08 -1.78
N LYS A 40 -10.71 -30.02 -1.79
CA LYS A 40 -10.26 -28.64 -1.54
C LYS A 40 -10.56 -28.22 -0.11
N SER A 41 -9.57 -27.62 0.55
CA SER A 41 -9.71 -27.06 1.89
C SER A 41 -10.16 -25.59 1.86
N PRO A 42 -10.65 -25.03 2.98
CA PRO A 42 -10.84 -23.58 3.11
C PRO A 42 -9.57 -22.78 2.77
N PHE A 43 -8.40 -23.32 3.10
CA PHE A 43 -7.12 -22.69 2.75
C PHE A 43 -6.93 -22.58 1.24
N TYR A 44 -7.24 -23.65 0.48
CA TYR A 44 -7.21 -23.62 -0.98
C TYR A 44 -8.07 -22.50 -1.56
N TYR A 45 -9.32 -22.37 -1.08
CA TYR A 45 -10.21 -21.31 -1.54
C TYR A 45 -9.70 -19.91 -1.17
N GLY A 46 -9.12 -19.73 0.02
CA GLY A 46 -8.48 -18.46 0.41
C GLY A 46 -7.35 -18.06 -0.55
N CYS A 47 -6.56 -19.04 -1.01
CA CYS A 47 -5.47 -18.81 -1.97
C CYS A 47 -6.00 -18.46 -3.37
N THR A 48 -6.89 -19.29 -3.92
CA THR A 48 -7.39 -19.12 -5.29
C THR A 48 -8.23 -17.85 -5.44
N PHE A 49 -8.96 -17.46 -4.40
CA PHE A 49 -9.86 -16.29 -4.41
C PHE A 49 -9.27 -15.04 -3.75
N ASN A 50 -7.96 -15.02 -3.49
CA ASN A 50 -7.24 -13.84 -3.06
C ASN A 50 -7.70 -13.23 -1.72
N GLN A 51 -7.86 -14.07 -0.70
CA GLN A 51 -8.40 -13.68 0.60
C GLN A 51 -7.32 -13.69 1.69
N PRO A 52 -6.42 -12.68 1.75
CA PRO A 52 -5.26 -12.74 2.62
C PRO A 52 -5.61 -12.73 4.11
N GLU A 53 -6.67 -12.05 4.53
CA GLU A 53 -7.14 -12.05 5.92
C GLU A 53 -7.62 -13.44 6.35
N VAL A 54 -8.32 -14.15 5.46
CA VAL A 54 -8.69 -15.56 5.65
C VAL A 54 -7.44 -16.44 5.76
N LEU A 55 -6.45 -16.23 4.89
CA LEU A 55 -5.20 -16.99 4.92
C LEU A 55 -4.39 -16.74 6.20
N ALA A 56 -4.36 -15.51 6.71
CA ALA A 56 -3.70 -15.19 7.98
C ALA A 56 -4.36 -15.93 9.14
N TYR A 57 -5.70 -15.90 9.19
CA TYR A 57 -6.47 -16.63 10.20
C TYR A 57 -6.23 -18.15 10.13
N LEU A 58 -6.37 -18.76 8.94
CA LEU A 58 -6.16 -20.20 8.78
C LEU A 58 -4.71 -20.62 9.06
N THR A 59 -3.71 -19.81 8.68
CA THR A 59 -2.30 -20.06 9.01
C THR A 59 -2.09 -20.08 10.52
N THR A 60 -2.72 -19.15 11.23
CA THR A 60 -2.69 -19.11 12.71
C THR A 60 -3.33 -20.36 13.30
N LEU A 61 -4.42 -20.88 12.73
CA LEU A 61 -5.06 -22.11 13.19
C LEU A 61 -4.17 -23.34 12.98
N TYR A 62 -3.55 -23.50 11.82
CA TYR A 62 -2.60 -24.59 11.57
C TYR A 62 -1.47 -24.61 12.61
N ALA A 63 -0.88 -23.43 12.89
CA ALA A 63 0.15 -23.30 13.92
C ALA A 63 -0.38 -23.57 15.33
N ARG A 64 -1.48 -22.91 15.74
CA ARG A 64 -2.06 -23.00 17.10
C ARG A 64 -2.53 -24.42 17.44
N ARG A 65 -3.09 -25.12 16.46
CA ARG A 65 -3.66 -26.48 16.63
C ARG A 65 -2.65 -27.58 16.29
N ASN A 66 -1.41 -27.22 15.94
CA ASN A 66 -0.35 -28.15 15.55
C ASN A 66 -0.78 -29.12 14.43
N VAL A 67 -1.51 -28.59 13.45
CA VAL A 67 -1.93 -29.32 12.25
C VAL A 67 -0.96 -28.99 11.12
N VAL A 68 -0.52 -30.00 10.38
CA VAL A 68 0.36 -29.82 9.22
C VAL A 68 -0.49 -29.81 7.96
N MET A 69 -0.42 -28.73 7.19
CA MET A 69 -1.07 -28.69 5.88
C MET A 69 -0.38 -29.67 4.92
N PRO A 70 -1.14 -30.57 4.24
CA PRO A 70 -0.56 -31.48 3.26
C PRO A 70 0.21 -30.74 2.16
N GLU A 71 1.37 -31.27 1.75
CA GLU A 71 2.23 -30.65 0.75
C GLU A 71 1.50 -30.45 -0.59
N GLU A 72 0.70 -31.43 -1.00
CA GLU A 72 -0.11 -31.36 -2.22
C GLU A 72 -1.14 -30.22 -2.20
N GLN A 73 -1.77 -29.96 -1.04
CA GLN A 73 -2.69 -28.83 -0.89
C GLN A 73 -1.96 -27.50 -1.11
N ARG A 74 -0.79 -27.34 -0.49
CA ARG A 74 0.04 -26.14 -0.68
C ARG A 74 0.49 -25.99 -2.13
N ALA A 75 0.91 -27.08 -2.78
CA ALA A 75 1.31 -27.08 -4.17
C ALA A 75 0.14 -26.65 -5.09
N TRP A 76 -1.08 -27.14 -4.84
CA TRP A 76 -2.27 -26.70 -5.57
C TRP A 76 -2.61 -25.22 -5.33
N CYS A 77 -2.41 -24.72 -4.12
CA CYS A 77 -2.56 -23.29 -3.84
C CYS A 77 -1.58 -22.45 -4.67
N ILE A 78 -0.30 -22.84 -4.72
CA ILE A 78 0.73 -22.14 -5.50
C ILE A 78 0.38 -22.13 -6.99
N LEU A 79 -0.03 -23.29 -7.54
CA LEU A 79 -0.37 -23.41 -8.97
C LEU A 79 -1.63 -22.64 -9.37
N SER A 80 -2.61 -22.52 -8.46
CA SER A 80 -3.90 -21.87 -8.74
C SER A 80 -3.97 -20.40 -8.30
N CYS A 81 -2.96 -19.91 -7.57
CA CYS A 81 -2.92 -18.52 -7.08
C CYS A 81 -2.53 -17.56 -8.21
N LEU A 82 -3.51 -16.75 -8.66
CA LEU A 82 -3.30 -15.75 -9.70
C LEU A 82 -2.67 -14.45 -9.19
N ASN A 83 -2.66 -14.23 -7.87
CA ASN A 83 -2.15 -13.01 -7.25
C ASN A 83 -0.70 -13.20 -6.81
N GLU A 84 0.18 -12.35 -7.34
CA GLU A 84 1.63 -12.50 -7.16
C GLU A 84 2.05 -12.41 -5.70
N ASP A 85 1.52 -11.44 -4.96
CA ASP A 85 1.84 -11.20 -3.54
C ASP A 85 1.42 -12.38 -2.64
N VAL A 86 0.20 -12.92 -2.82
CA VAL A 86 -0.25 -14.13 -2.12
C VAL A 86 0.58 -15.34 -2.54
N ARG A 87 0.96 -15.46 -3.82
CA ARG A 87 1.85 -16.53 -4.29
C ARG A 87 3.23 -16.45 -3.63
N LEU A 88 3.82 -15.25 -3.49
CA LEU A 88 5.08 -15.05 -2.77
C LEU A 88 4.97 -15.52 -1.31
N PHE A 89 3.84 -15.28 -0.65
CA PHE A 89 3.58 -15.82 0.69
C PHE A 89 3.56 -17.36 0.67
N LEU A 90 2.85 -17.98 -0.28
CA LEU A 90 2.76 -19.43 -0.38
C LEU A 90 4.10 -20.11 -0.66
N GLU A 91 4.99 -19.42 -1.39
CA GLU A 91 6.38 -19.82 -1.68
C GLU A 91 7.36 -19.53 -0.51
N GLY A 92 6.88 -18.94 0.59
CA GLY A 92 7.72 -18.61 1.75
C GLY A 92 8.67 -17.43 1.53
N LYS A 93 8.45 -16.61 0.51
CA LYS A 93 9.27 -15.43 0.17
C LYS A 93 8.83 -14.17 0.92
N THR A 94 7.63 -14.18 1.52
CA THR A 94 7.09 -13.13 2.39
C THR A 94 6.14 -13.74 3.41
N THR A 95 5.66 -12.93 4.37
CA THR A 95 4.61 -13.34 5.31
C THR A 95 3.24 -12.84 4.85
N ILE A 96 2.17 -13.49 5.31
CA ILE A 96 0.81 -13.06 4.97
C ILE A 96 0.46 -11.71 5.61
N GLU A 97 1.03 -11.41 6.78
CA GLU A 97 0.89 -10.12 7.46
C GLU A 97 1.51 -9.00 6.63
N ALA A 98 2.67 -9.24 6.01
CA ALA A 98 3.30 -8.28 5.11
C ALA A 98 2.43 -8.01 3.88
N VAL A 99 1.83 -9.04 3.29
CA VAL A 99 0.88 -8.89 2.16
C VAL A 99 -0.32 -8.02 2.56
N ILE A 100 -0.93 -8.28 3.72
CA ILE A 100 -2.07 -7.49 4.22
C ILE A 100 -1.65 -6.04 4.46
N ALA A 101 -0.52 -5.81 5.13
CA ALA A 101 -0.01 -4.48 5.44
C ALA A 101 0.30 -3.67 4.17
N ASP A 102 0.94 -4.29 3.18
CA ASP A 102 1.29 -3.64 1.91
C ASP A 102 0.03 -3.28 1.11
N ARG A 103 -0.98 -4.15 1.10
CA ARG A 103 -2.28 -3.86 0.46
C ARG A 103 -3.00 -2.71 1.16
N ALA A 104 -3.07 -2.73 2.50
CA ALA A 104 -3.70 -1.66 3.27
C ALA A 104 -2.99 -0.31 3.04
N LYS A 105 -1.65 -0.33 3.02
CA LYS A 105 -0.84 0.85 2.70
C LYS A 105 -1.10 1.35 1.28
N LYS A 106 -1.16 0.46 0.29
CA LYS A 106 -1.46 0.83 -1.09
C LYS A 106 -2.86 1.44 -1.21
N ALA A 107 -3.88 0.82 -0.62
CA ALA A 107 -5.25 1.33 -0.63
C ALA A 107 -5.33 2.72 0.04
N HIS A 108 -4.71 2.90 1.21
CA HIS A 108 -4.62 4.20 1.86
C HIS A 108 -3.97 5.24 0.93
N ASN A 109 -2.82 4.89 0.34
CA ASN A 109 -2.09 5.77 -0.55
C ASN A 109 -2.91 6.21 -1.77
N GLU A 110 -3.78 5.35 -2.31
CA GLU A 110 -4.67 5.65 -3.42
C GLU A 110 -5.77 6.66 -3.05
N THR A 111 -6.14 6.74 -1.77
CA THR A 111 -7.11 7.74 -1.28
C THR A 111 -6.51 9.11 -0.98
N LEU A 112 -5.17 9.23 -0.96
CA LEU A 112 -4.53 10.49 -0.61
C LEU A 112 -4.81 11.57 -1.66
N SER A 113 -5.21 12.73 -1.17
CA SER A 113 -5.24 13.98 -1.95
C SER A 113 -3.82 14.41 -2.34
N PRO A 114 -3.66 15.32 -3.32
CA PRO A 114 -2.35 15.83 -3.69
C PRO A 114 -1.56 16.42 -2.52
N VAL A 115 -2.24 17.19 -1.65
CA VAL A 115 -1.62 17.80 -0.47
C VAL A 115 -1.27 16.75 0.59
N ALA A 116 -2.15 15.78 0.85
CA ALA A 116 -1.84 14.71 1.80
C ALA A 116 -0.68 13.83 1.31
N ALA A 117 -0.63 13.53 0.00
CA ALA A 117 0.48 12.81 -0.61
C ALA A 117 1.81 13.59 -0.49
N ALA A 118 1.78 14.90 -0.67
CA ALA A 118 2.94 15.77 -0.46
C ALA A 118 3.39 15.81 0.99
N ALA A 119 2.45 15.95 1.93
CA ALA A 119 2.71 15.99 3.37
C ALA A 119 3.32 14.68 3.91
N GLN A 120 3.05 13.55 3.26
CA GLN A 120 3.62 12.24 3.61
C GLN A 120 4.86 11.89 2.76
N GLY A 121 5.25 12.74 1.81
CA GLY A 121 6.32 12.42 0.85
C GLY A 121 6.00 11.21 -0.03
N ASN A 122 4.72 10.92 -0.28
CA ASN A 122 4.27 9.77 -1.05
C ASN A 122 4.54 9.96 -2.55
N MET A 123 5.76 9.61 -2.94
CA MET A 123 6.24 9.74 -4.32
C MET A 123 5.40 8.96 -5.34
N ALA A 124 4.84 7.81 -4.96
CA ALA A 124 4.03 7.01 -5.88
C ALA A 124 2.74 7.74 -6.27
N ARG A 125 2.05 8.29 -5.27
CA ARG A 125 0.82 9.04 -5.49
C ARG A 125 1.07 10.39 -6.16
N LEU A 126 2.16 11.09 -5.80
CA LEU A 126 2.55 12.33 -6.48
C LEU A 126 2.86 12.11 -7.97
N ARG A 127 3.55 11.02 -8.33
CA ARG A 127 3.79 10.68 -9.74
C ARG A 127 2.50 10.37 -10.50
N TYR A 128 1.51 9.77 -9.84
CA TYR A 128 0.19 9.60 -10.44
C TYR A 128 -0.45 10.94 -10.80
N PHE A 129 -0.50 11.89 -9.86
CA PHE A 129 -1.06 13.22 -10.12
C PHE A 129 -0.30 13.96 -11.23
N ILE A 130 1.04 13.93 -11.23
CA ILE A 130 1.85 14.57 -12.28
C ILE A 130 1.49 14.03 -13.67
N LYS A 131 1.22 12.73 -13.78
CA LYS A 131 0.95 12.07 -15.06
C LYS A 131 -0.51 12.18 -15.50
N SER A 132 -1.43 12.00 -14.57
CA SER A 132 -2.86 11.78 -14.87
C SER A 132 -3.72 13.01 -14.61
N GLU A 133 -3.36 13.84 -13.63
CA GLU A 133 -4.18 14.97 -13.17
C GLU A 133 -3.29 16.18 -12.77
N PRO A 134 -2.44 16.71 -13.67
CA PRO A 134 -1.43 17.71 -13.28
C PRO A 134 -2.04 19.01 -12.75
N LEU A 135 -3.25 19.38 -13.17
CA LEU A 135 -3.91 20.63 -12.77
C LEU A 135 -4.17 20.70 -11.26
N VAL A 136 -4.47 19.57 -10.60
CA VAL A 136 -4.76 19.56 -9.16
C VAL A 136 -3.51 19.79 -8.29
N LEU A 137 -2.31 19.77 -8.89
CA LEU A 137 -1.05 19.99 -8.17
C LEU A 137 -0.73 21.47 -7.96
N TRP A 138 -1.34 22.36 -8.75
CA TRP A 138 -1.00 23.79 -8.76
C TRP A 138 -2.06 24.66 -8.10
N THR A 139 -3.17 24.04 -7.69
CA THR A 139 -4.23 24.69 -6.91
C THR A 139 -3.92 24.60 -5.43
N ALA A 140 -4.08 25.73 -4.72
CA ALA A 140 -4.02 25.73 -3.27
C ALA A 140 -5.19 24.92 -2.70
N ASP A 141 -4.89 24.09 -1.70
CA ASP A 141 -5.90 23.35 -0.97
C ASP A 141 -6.77 24.30 -0.14
N ALA A 142 -8.07 24.00 -0.06
CA ALA A 142 -9.05 24.87 0.58
C ALA A 142 -8.86 24.98 2.10
N VAL A 143 -8.25 23.97 2.74
CA VAL A 143 -8.06 23.91 4.18
C VAL A 143 -6.76 24.60 4.60
N SER A 144 -5.66 24.24 3.94
CA SER A 144 -4.32 24.74 4.26
C SER A 144 -3.96 26.05 3.56
N GLY A 145 -4.66 26.39 2.48
CA GLY A 145 -4.29 27.51 1.61
C GLY A 145 -2.98 27.30 0.85
N LYS A 146 -2.40 26.09 0.91
CA LYS A 146 -1.10 25.76 0.33
C LYS A 146 -1.25 24.78 -0.82
N THR A 147 -0.37 24.90 -1.80
CA THR A 147 -0.20 23.91 -2.87
C THR A 147 0.55 22.68 -2.35
N PRO A 148 0.40 21.52 -3.01
CA PRO A 148 1.19 20.32 -2.70
C PRO A 148 2.70 20.55 -2.60
N VAL A 149 3.31 21.38 -3.46
CA VAL A 149 4.76 21.60 -3.40
C VAL A 149 5.18 22.38 -2.16
N GLU A 150 4.37 23.34 -1.72
CA GLU A 150 4.63 24.10 -0.50
C GLU A 150 4.54 23.20 0.72
N VAL A 151 3.53 22.31 0.75
CA VAL A 151 3.38 21.36 1.86
C VAL A 151 4.51 20.33 1.88
N ALA A 152 4.98 19.85 0.73
CA ALA A 152 6.17 18.99 0.67
C ALA A 152 7.44 19.73 1.15
N CYS A 153 7.56 21.01 0.81
CA CYS A 153 8.65 21.89 1.25
C CYS A 153 8.66 22.05 2.78
N ASP A 154 7.52 22.42 3.35
CA ASP A 154 7.34 22.60 4.80
C ASP A 154 7.61 21.31 5.58
N ALA A 155 7.18 20.16 5.05
CA ALA A 155 7.40 18.85 5.65
C ALA A 155 8.84 18.33 5.45
N GLY A 156 9.69 19.04 4.69
CA GLY A 156 11.07 18.65 4.43
C GLY A 156 11.23 17.45 3.50
N HIS A 157 10.21 17.09 2.72
CA HIS A 157 10.23 15.96 1.80
C HIS A 157 10.98 16.27 0.51
N ALA A 158 12.31 16.34 0.59
CA ALA A 158 13.18 16.78 -0.50
C ALA A 158 12.92 16.13 -1.88
N PRO A 159 12.74 14.79 -1.98
CA PRO A 159 12.43 14.16 -3.27
C PRO A 159 11.09 14.62 -3.85
N ALA A 160 10.08 14.78 -3.00
CA ALA A 160 8.75 15.23 -3.39
C ALA A 160 8.79 16.67 -3.88
N THR A 161 9.41 17.57 -3.10
CA THR A 161 9.57 18.99 -3.45
C THR A 161 10.30 19.15 -4.77
N ALA A 162 11.46 18.50 -4.94
CA ALA A 162 12.24 18.60 -6.18
C ALA A 162 11.50 18.04 -7.41
N THR A 163 10.76 16.95 -7.23
CA THR A 163 9.97 16.35 -8.33
C THR A 163 8.81 17.26 -8.73
N LEU A 164 8.09 17.82 -7.75
CA LEU A 164 6.99 18.75 -8.00
C LEU A 164 7.47 20.05 -8.63
N LEU A 165 8.59 20.62 -8.18
CA LEU A 165 9.19 21.81 -8.81
C LEU A 165 9.61 21.55 -10.26
N SER A 166 10.18 20.37 -10.55
CA SER A 166 10.54 19.98 -11.92
C SER A 166 9.33 19.86 -12.84
N ALA A 167 8.20 19.36 -12.33
CA ALA A 167 6.93 19.34 -13.06
C ALA A 167 6.34 20.75 -13.20
N ALA A 168 6.32 21.54 -12.14
CA ALA A 168 5.82 22.92 -12.13
C ALA A 168 6.54 23.80 -13.17
N LYS A 169 7.87 23.65 -13.29
CA LYS A 169 8.67 24.38 -14.27
C LYS A 169 8.26 24.14 -15.72
N LYS A 170 7.67 22.97 -16.02
CA LYS A 170 7.22 22.60 -17.36
C LYS A 170 5.80 23.06 -17.65
N GLU A 171 4.94 23.06 -16.62
CA GLU A 171 3.50 23.28 -16.76
C GLU A 171 3.08 24.73 -16.46
N LEU A 172 3.80 25.43 -15.59
CA LEU A 172 3.48 26.81 -15.18
C LEU A 172 4.21 27.85 -16.02
N SER A 173 3.63 29.06 -16.06
CA SER A 173 4.35 30.23 -16.57
C SER A 173 5.55 30.57 -15.68
N ALA A 174 6.55 31.25 -16.25
CA ALA A 174 7.75 31.65 -15.52
C ALA A 174 7.42 32.44 -14.24
N ALA A 175 6.51 33.43 -14.33
CA ALA A 175 6.10 34.24 -13.18
C ALA A 175 5.43 33.40 -12.08
N ALA A 176 4.54 32.47 -12.45
CA ALA A 176 3.87 31.60 -11.48
C ALA A 176 4.84 30.60 -10.84
N TYR A 177 5.81 30.09 -11.62
CA TYR A 177 6.87 29.22 -11.10
C TYR A 177 7.79 29.97 -10.12
N ASP A 178 8.23 31.18 -10.47
CA ASP A 178 9.11 31.99 -9.62
C ASP A 178 8.43 32.36 -8.28
N ASP A 179 7.14 32.71 -8.33
CA ASP A 179 6.32 32.99 -7.15
C ASP A 179 6.16 31.75 -6.25
N LEU A 180 5.94 30.57 -6.85
CA LEU A 180 5.89 29.29 -6.13
C LEU A 180 7.22 28.95 -5.44
N VAL A 181 8.34 29.13 -6.15
CA VAL A 181 9.68 28.94 -5.60
C VAL A 181 9.96 29.93 -4.48
N ALA A 182 9.56 31.21 -4.63
CA ALA A 182 9.76 32.23 -3.61
C ALA A 182 9.04 31.89 -2.29
N ARG A 183 7.80 31.40 -2.36
CA ARG A 183 7.06 30.93 -1.17
C ARG A 183 7.74 29.74 -0.49
N CYS A 184 8.20 28.76 -1.26
CA CYS A 184 8.97 27.63 -0.73
C CYS A 184 10.29 28.11 -0.10
N VAL A 185 11.04 29.02 -0.72
CA VAL A 185 12.28 29.57 -0.14
C VAL A 185 12.00 30.28 1.19
N ALA A 186 10.95 31.09 1.25
CA ALA A 186 10.55 31.82 2.46
C ALA A 186 10.18 30.90 3.63
N SER A 187 9.65 29.69 3.34
CA SER A 187 9.35 28.68 4.36
C SER A 187 10.58 27.93 4.89
N THR A 188 11.74 28.05 4.23
CA THR A 188 12.94 27.28 4.55
C THR A 188 14.00 28.11 5.26
N THR A 189 14.72 27.51 6.19
CA THR A 189 15.88 28.16 6.82
C THR A 189 17.00 28.35 5.79
N PRO A 190 17.53 29.58 5.63
CA PRO A 190 18.65 29.84 4.73
C PRO A 190 19.83 28.90 4.98
N GLY A 191 20.37 28.32 3.91
CA GLY A 191 21.50 27.37 3.97
C GLY A 191 21.13 25.93 4.37
N SER A 192 19.88 25.67 4.77
CA SER A 192 19.40 24.29 5.01
C SER A 192 19.44 23.44 3.73
N PHE A 193 19.43 22.12 3.89
CA PHE A 193 19.32 21.20 2.75
C PHE A 193 18.08 21.50 1.90
N MET A 194 16.93 21.75 2.54
CA MET A 194 15.69 22.07 1.83
C MET A 194 15.78 23.38 1.06
N HIS A 195 16.38 24.42 1.66
CA HIS A 195 16.60 25.69 0.98
C HIS A 195 17.44 25.52 -0.30
N ARG A 196 18.51 24.72 -0.25
CA ARG A 196 19.33 24.40 -1.43
C ARG A 196 18.55 23.59 -2.48
N VAL A 197 17.68 22.67 -2.04
CA VAL A 197 16.82 21.85 -2.92
C VAL A 197 15.82 22.72 -3.68
N VAL A 198 15.10 23.60 -2.99
CA VAL A 198 14.10 24.49 -3.60
C VAL A 198 14.74 25.42 -4.63
N ARG A 199 15.97 25.85 -4.39
CA ARG A 199 16.76 26.69 -5.32
C ARG A 199 17.36 25.92 -6.50
N GLY A 200 17.20 24.59 -6.54
CA GLY A 200 17.78 23.74 -7.58
C GLY A 200 19.29 23.58 -7.51
N GLU A 201 19.91 23.88 -6.37
CA GLU A 201 21.37 23.81 -6.16
C GLU A 201 21.84 22.38 -5.83
N VAL A 202 20.91 21.48 -5.52
CA VAL A 202 21.19 20.08 -5.20
C VAL A 202 20.68 19.18 -6.33
N PRO A 203 21.54 18.36 -6.96
CA PRO A 203 21.10 17.44 -8.00
C PRO A 203 20.24 16.31 -7.41
N MET A 204 19.27 15.82 -8.18
CA MET A 204 18.34 14.76 -7.74
C MET A 204 19.06 13.52 -7.19
N LYS A 205 20.24 13.16 -7.74
CA LYS A 205 21.04 12.03 -7.24
C LYS A 205 21.45 12.21 -5.77
N GLU A 206 21.86 13.41 -5.37
CA GLU A 206 22.24 13.73 -4.00
C GLU A 206 21.01 13.78 -3.08
N ILE A 207 19.89 14.32 -3.58
CA ILE A 207 18.59 14.30 -2.88
C ILE A 207 18.15 12.87 -2.53
N MET A 208 18.20 11.96 -3.50
CA MET A 208 17.81 10.57 -3.30
C MET A 208 18.78 9.82 -2.37
N ALA A 209 20.09 10.13 -2.45
CA ALA A 209 21.08 9.54 -1.56
C ALA A 209 20.87 9.97 -0.10
N ALA A 210 20.62 11.26 0.14
CA ALA A 210 20.32 11.78 1.47
C ALA A 210 19.02 11.19 2.04
N HIS A 211 17.97 11.06 1.21
CA HIS A 211 16.71 10.45 1.62
C HIS A 211 16.90 8.99 2.05
N LYS A 212 17.66 8.20 1.29
CA LYS A 212 17.97 6.79 1.62
C LYS A 212 18.74 6.64 2.93
N GLN A 213 19.62 7.59 3.26
CA GLN A 213 20.34 7.59 4.54
C GLN A 213 19.43 7.93 5.73
N ALA A 214 18.39 8.74 5.50
CA ALA A 214 17.43 9.16 6.52
C ALA A 214 16.30 8.14 6.78
N THR A 215 15.95 7.32 5.79
CA THR A 215 15.00 6.20 5.95
C THR A 215 15.77 4.88 6.01
N PRO A 216 16.10 4.34 7.20
CA PRO A 216 16.69 3.01 7.28
C PRO A 216 15.73 2.01 6.64
N SER A 217 16.26 1.12 5.80
CA SER A 217 15.48 -0.01 5.28
C SER A 217 14.88 -0.80 6.45
N PRO A 218 13.61 -1.21 6.39
CA PRO A 218 13.07 -2.18 7.33
C PRO A 218 13.83 -3.50 7.26
#